data_AF-A0A6H9WW44-F1
#
_entry.id   AF-A0A6H9WW44-F1
#
_cell.length_a   1.000
_cell.length_b   1.000
_cell.length_c   1.000
_cell.angle_alpha   90.00
_cell.angle_beta   90.00
_cell.angle_gamma   90.00
#
_symmetry.space_group_name_H-M   'P 1'
#
loop_
_entity.id
_entity.type
_entity.pdbx_description
1 polymer ?
#
loop_
_entity_poly.entity_id
_entity_poly.type
_entity_poly.pdbx_seq_one_letter_code
_entity_poly.pdbx_strand_id
1 'polypeptide(L)'
;MMSMTDTIQRVEAGAVAVLAVVAVVTLYPAWWWMILAAFLVFDLSMVGYIRSARAGALTYNLVHNFALPAVVSVFALVAQSWSPIASTTLGVLACAWAFHVGVDRALGYGLKLPGGFTHTHLGVIGRVHGRDHRHSSGGQRRRLSVDRSRGHR
;
A
#
# COMPACT_ATOMS: atom_id res chain seq x y z
N MET A 1 8.66 13.63 -5.48
CA MET A 1 9.41 12.43 -5.88
C MET A 1 8.98 11.31 -4.93
N MET A 2 8.49 10.17 -5.45
CA MET A 2 8.26 8.99 -4.60
C MET A 2 9.61 8.58 -3.98
N SER A 3 9.62 8.13 -2.73
CA SER A 3 10.89 7.64 -2.17
C SER A 3 11.30 6.35 -2.87
N MET A 4 12.60 6.03 -2.84
CA MET A 4 13.10 4.77 -3.38
C MET A 4 12.41 3.57 -2.70
N THR A 5 12.15 3.68 -1.39
CA THR A 5 11.45 2.69 -0.59
C THR A 5 10.01 2.47 -1.04
N ASP A 6 9.25 3.55 -1.29
CA ASP A 6 7.86 3.44 -1.77
C ASP A 6 7.82 2.71 -3.13
N THR A 7 8.77 3.02 -4.01
CA THR A 7 8.86 2.40 -5.33
C THR A 7 9.13 0.90 -5.22
N ILE A 8 10.07 0.51 -4.36
CA ILE A 8 10.38 -0.91 -4.10
C ILE A 8 9.14 -1.63 -3.58
N GLN A 9 8.46 -1.09 -2.57
CA GLN A 9 7.27 -1.72 -1.98
C GLN A 9 6.14 -1.90 -3.00
N ARG A 10 5.95 -0.94 -3.92
CA ARG A 10 4.95 -1.04 -4.99
C ARG A 10 5.31 -2.12 -6.02
N VAL A 11 6.59 -2.23 -6.38
CA VAL A 11 7.08 -3.27 -7.29
C VAL A 11 6.96 -4.65 -6.66
N GLU A 12 7.37 -4.81 -5.40
CA GLU A 12 7.22 -6.06 -4.65
C GLU A 12 5.75 -6.50 -4.56
N ALA A 13 4.85 -5.57 -4.22
CA ALA A 13 3.43 -5.87 -4.18
C ALA A 13 2.86 -6.24 -5.55
N GLY A 14 3.30 -5.57 -6.62
CA GLY A 14 2.95 -5.92 -8.00
C GLY A 14 3.44 -7.33 -8.37
N ALA A 15 4.66 -7.69 -7.97
CA ALA A 15 5.20 -9.03 -8.19
C ALA A 15 4.36 -10.09 -7.44
N VAL A 16 3.94 -9.82 -6.19
CA VAL A 16 3.03 -10.71 -5.45
C VAL A 16 1.69 -10.87 -6.17
N ALA A 17 1.13 -9.80 -6.72
CA ALA A 17 -0.12 -9.87 -7.49
C ALA A 17 0.04 -10.76 -8.74
N VAL A 18 1.14 -10.60 -9.49
CA VAL A 18 1.44 -11.44 -10.66
C VAL A 18 1.61 -12.90 -10.25
N LEU A 19 2.38 -13.18 -9.19
CA LEU A 19 2.60 -14.52 -8.67
C LEU A 19 1.29 -15.18 -8.23
N ALA A 20 0.37 -14.43 -7.60
CA ALA A 20 -0.94 -14.94 -7.21
C ALA A 20 -1.80 -15.32 -8.42
N VAL A 21 -1.79 -14.52 -9.49
CA VAL A 21 -2.47 -14.87 -10.76
C VAL A 21 -1.86 -16.13 -11.35
N VAL A 22 -0.52 -16.19 -11.48
CA VAL A 22 0.20 -17.34 -12.01
C VAL A 22 -0.11 -18.61 -11.20
N ALA A 23 -0.08 -18.52 -9.87
CA ALA A 23 -0.42 -19.64 -8.99
C ALA A 23 -1.86 -20.13 -9.23
N VAL A 24 -2.83 -19.23 -9.35
CA VAL A 24 -4.23 -19.62 -9.59
C VAL A 24 -4.42 -20.29 -10.94
N VAL A 25 -3.87 -19.72 -12.03
CA VAL A 25 -4.07 -20.30 -13.37
C VAL A 25 -3.31 -21.62 -13.55
N THR A 26 -2.22 -21.85 -12.80
CA THR A 26 -1.41 -23.08 -12.90
C THR A 26 -1.88 -24.16 -11.94
N LEU A 27 -2.16 -23.83 -10.69
CA LEU A 27 -2.51 -24.79 -9.63
C LEU A 27 -4.02 -25.05 -9.55
N TYR A 28 -4.84 -24.06 -9.92
CA TYR A 28 -6.30 -24.10 -9.79
C TYR A 28 -7.01 -23.66 -11.08
N PRO A 29 -6.67 -24.23 -12.25
CA PRO A 29 -7.10 -23.70 -13.55
C PRO A 29 -8.61 -23.62 -13.72
N ALA A 30 -9.41 -24.52 -13.13
CA ALA A 30 -10.87 -24.47 -13.24
C ALA A 30 -11.50 -23.29 -12.46
N TRP A 31 -10.77 -22.68 -11.54
CA TRP A 31 -11.27 -21.66 -10.60
C TRP A 31 -10.65 -20.28 -10.86
N TRP A 32 -9.98 -20.08 -12.01
CA TRP A 32 -9.22 -18.85 -12.27
C TRP A 32 -10.03 -17.57 -12.14
N TRP A 33 -11.30 -17.61 -12.55
CA TRP A 33 -12.21 -16.48 -12.54
C TRP A 33 -12.60 -16.03 -11.12
N MET A 34 -12.42 -16.88 -10.10
CA MET A 34 -12.63 -16.54 -8.69
C MET A 34 -11.76 -15.37 -8.23
N ILE A 35 -10.56 -15.24 -8.80
CA ILE A 35 -9.66 -14.14 -8.46
C ILE A 35 -10.28 -12.78 -8.82
N LEU A 36 -11.03 -12.74 -9.92
CA LEU A 36 -11.74 -11.54 -10.39
C LEU A 36 -13.05 -11.35 -9.64
N ALA A 37 -13.80 -12.44 -9.43
CA ALA A 37 -15.08 -12.39 -8.72
C ALA A 37 -14.92 -11.93 -7.27
N ALA A 38 -13.88 -12.39 -6.58
CA ALA A 38 -13.60 -12.04 -5.18
C ALA A 38 -13.00 -10.63 -5.02
N PHE A 39 -12.56 -9.97 -6.10
CA PHE A 39 -11.82 -8.72 -6.03
C PHE A 39 -12.59 -7.62 -5.27
N LEU A 40 -13.88 -7.44 -5.57
CA LEU A 40 -14.72 -6.43 -4.92
C LEU A 40 -15.13 -6.80 -3.48
N VAL A 41 -15.05 -8.08 -3.12
CA VAL A 41 -15.48 -8.55 -1.80
C VAL A 41 -14.54 -8.04 -0.71
N PHE A 42 -13.23 -8.01 -0.98
CA PHE A 42 -12.24 -7.50 -0.02
C PHE A 42 -12.38 -5.99 0.22
N ASP A 43 -12.82 -5.23 -0.78
CA ASP A 43 -13.07 -3.78 -0.66
C ASP A 43 -14.24 -3.43 0.26
N LEU A 44 -15.14 -4.38 0.56
CA LEU A 44 -16.20 -4.18 1.56
C LEU A 44 -15.63 -3.88 2.95
N SER A 45 -14.35 -4.19 3.20
CA SER A 45 -13.64 -3.76 4.40
C SER A 45 -13.61 -2.24 4.60
N MET A 46 -13.83 -1.44 3.55
CA MET A 46 -13.94 0.01 3.65
C MET A 46 -15.24 0.51 4.29
N VAL A 47 -16.25 -0.33 4.48
CA VAL A 47 -17.54 0.06 5.10
C VAL A 47 -17.35 0.70 6.48
N GLY A 48 -16.28 0.36 7.20
CA GLY A 48 -15.94 1.00 8.48
C GLY A 48 -15.76 2.53 8.40
N TYR A 49 -15.46 3.08 7.23
CA TYR A 49 -15.35 4.53 7.01
C TYR A 49 -16.69 5.26 7.17
N ILE A 50 -17.83 4.58 7.05
CA ILE A 50 -19.16 5.15 7.33
C ILE A 50 -19.25 5.58 8.80
N ARG A 51 -18.60 4.85 9.72
CA ARG A 51 -18.62 5.16 11.15
C ARG A 51 -17.58 6.21 11.53
N SER A 52 -16.33 6.04 11.09
CA SER A 52 -15.25 7.01 11.34
C SER A 52 -14.00 6.68 10.53
N ALA A 53 -13.10 7.65 10.37
CA ALA A 53 -11.79 7.44 9.74
C ALA A 53 -10.96 6.35 10.45
N ARG A 54 -11.01 6.28 11.78
CA ARG A 54 -10.28 5.27 12.57
C ARG A 54 -10.85 3.87 12.40
N ALA A 55 -12.18 3.74 12.45
CA ALA A 55 -12.85 2.45 12.23
C ALA A 55 -12.61 1.94 10.80
N GLY A 56 -12.68 2.83 9.81
CA GLY A 56 -12.36 2.52 8.43
C GLY A 56 -10.91 2.07 8.24
N ALA A 57 -9.94 2.81 8.78
CA ALA A 57 -8.52 2.43 8.68
C ALA A 57 -8.24 1.07 9.33
N LEU A 58 -8.85 0.78 10.49
CA LEU A 58 -8.69 -0.51 11.17
C LEU A 58 -9.27 -1.66 10.32
N THR A 59 -10.54 -1.58 9.93
CA THR A 59 -11.23 -2.62 9.17
C THR A 59 -10.57 -2.87 7.82
N TYR A 60 -10.19 -1.81 7.12
CA TYR A 60 -9.42 -1.90 5.89
C TYR A 60 -8.08 -2.59 6.09
N ASN A 61 -7.26 -2.17 7.07
CA ASN A 61 -5.92 -2.73 7.29
C ASN A 61 -5.96 -4.21 7.71
N LEU A 62 -7.02 -4.62 8.42
CA LEU A 62 -7.24 -6.03 8.76
C LEU A 62 -7.44 -6.89 7.51
N VAL A 63 -8.01 -6.37 6.44
CA VAL A 63 -8.13 -7.10 5.16
C VAL A 63 -6.92 -6.86 4.25
N HIS A 64 -6.32 -5.68 4.28
CA HIS A 64 -5.25 -5.25 3.36
C HIS A 64 -3.83 -5.52 3.88
N ASN A 65 -3.64 -6.64 4.58
CA ASN A 65 -2.34 -7.13 5.01
C ASN A 65 -2.03 -8.50 4.40
N PHE A 66 -0.73 -8.79 4.21
CA PHE A 66 -0.28 -10.06 3.65
C PHE A 66 -0.26 -11.21 4.68
N ALA A 67 -0.44 -10.95 5.98
CA ALA A 67 -0.40 -11.99 7.00
C ALA A 67 -1.60 -12.93 6.88
N LEU A 68 -2.81 -12.40 6.65
CA LEU A 68 -4.00 -13.22 6.49
C LEU A 68 -3.96 -14.14 5.26
N PRO A 69 -3.67 -13.69 4.02
CA PRO A 69 -3.52 -14.62 2.90
C PRO A 69 -2.41 -15.64 3.15
N ALA A 70 -1.30 -15.28 3.81
CA ALA A 70 -0.26 -16.26 4.17
C ALA A 70 -0.76 -17.35 5.13
N VAL A 71 -1.52 -16.97 6.15
CA VAL A 71 -2.16 -17.92 7.08
C VAL A 71 -3.13 -18.85 6.34
N VAL A 72 -3.98 -18.30 5.46
CA VAL A 72 -4.91 -19.10 4.65
C VAL A 72 -4.16 -20.06 3.72
N SER A 73 -3.04 -19.64 3.12
CA SER A 73 -2.17 -20.53 2.33
C SER A 73 -1.65 -21.72 3.15
N VAL A 74 -1.22 -21.48 4.40
CA VAL A 74 -0.78 -22.58 5.28
C VAL A 74 -1.93 -23.55 5.56
N PHE A 75 -3.13 -23.06 5.83
CA PHE A 75 -4.31 -23.93 5.99
C PHE A 75 -4.64 -24.70 4.70
N ALA A 76 -4.47 -24.11 3.53
CA ALA A 76 -4.64 -24.80 2.25
C ALA A 76 -3.70 -26.00 2.10
N LEU A 77 -2.43 -25.84 2.50
CA LEU A 77 -1.44 -26.92 2.48
C LEU A 77 -1.78 -28.03 3.48
N VAL A 78 -2.14 -27.68 4.72
CA VAL A 78 -2.53 -28.65 5.75
C VAL A 78 -3.81 -29.41 5.35
N ALA A 79 -4.74 -28.75 4.66
CA ALA A 79 -5.97 -29.35 4.17
C ALA A 79 -5.76 -30.42 3.09
N GLN A 80 -4.62 -30.39 2.38
CA GLN A 80 -4.36 -31.27 1.24
C GLN A 80 -4.46 -32.76 1.60
N SER A 81 -4.03 -33.13 2.80
CA SER A 81 -3.98 -34.52 3.25
C SER A 81 -5.35 -35.12 3.60
N TRP A 82 -6.35 -34.30 3.91
CA TRP A 82 -7.66 -34.78 4.41
C TRP A 82 -8.86 -34.27 3.60
N SER A 83 -8.72 -33.19 2.83
CA SER A 83 -9.79 -32.69 1.94
C SER A 83 -9.21 -31.89 0.76
N PRO A 84 -9.08 -32.52 -0.42
CA PRO A 84 -8.61 -31.84 -1.64
C PRO A 84 -9.47 -30.64 -2.03
N ILE A 85 -10.78 -30.71 -1.79
CA ILE A 85 -11.70 -29.60 -2.08
C ILE A 85 -11.51 -28.42 -1.12
N ALA A 86 -11.27 -28.69 0.17
CA ALA A 86 -10.96 -27.63 1.14
C ALA A 86 -9.60 -26.99 0.82
N SER A 87 -8.60 -27.80 0.49
CA SER A 87 -7.28 -27.32 0.04
C SER A 87 -7.38 -26.40 -1.18
N THR A 88 -8.13 -26.82 -2.20
CA THR A 88 -8.37 -26.02 -3.41
C THR A 88 -9.08 -24.71 -3.08
N THR A 89 -10.15 -24.77 -2.30
CA THR A 89 -10.95 -23.58 -1.93
C THR A 89 -10.12 -22.57 -1.16
N LEU A 90 -9.35 -23.02 -0.16
CA LEU A 90 -8.47 -22.17 0.63
C LEU A 90 -7.30 -21.62 -0.19
N GLY A 91 -6.72 -22.42 -1.09
CA GLY A 91 -5.64 -21.98 -1.98
C GLY A 91 -6.08 -20.89 -2.94
N VAL A 92 -7.25 -21.06 -3.56
CA VAL A 92 -7.86 -20.03 -4.43
C VAL A 92 -8.18 -18.77 -3.63
N LEU A 93 -8.78 -18.90 -2.44
CA LEU A 93 -9.06 -17.77 -1.56
C LEU A 93 -7.79 -17.01 -1.17
N ALA A 94 -6.73 -17.72 -0.77
CA ALA A 94 -5.46 -17.11 -0.40
C ALA A 94 -4.83 -16.35 -1.56
N CYS A 95 -4.84 -16.92 -2.77
CA CYS A 95 -4.32 -16.26 -3.95
C CYS A 95 -5.17 -15.05 -4.37
N ALA A 96 -6.50 -15.15 -4.34
CA ALA A 96 -7.39 -14.02 -4.61
C ALA A 96 -7.18 -12.86 -3.63
N TRP A 97 -7.00 -13.19 -2.36
CA TRP A 97 -6.71 -12.22 -1.33
C TRP A 97 -5.33 -11.59 -1.52
N ALA A 98 -4.27 -12.39 -1.75
CA ALA A 98 -2.93 -11.88 -2.02
C ALA A 98 -2.88 -11.01 -3.28
N PHE A 99 -3.61 -11.39 -4.34
CA PHE A 99 -3.76 -10.61 -5.56
C PHE A 99 -4.37 -9.24 -5.26
N HIS A 100 -5.48 -9.21 -4.53
CA HIS A 100 -6.14 -7.95 -4.17
C HIS A 100 -5.23 -7.03 -3.35
N VAL A 101 -4.57 -7.55 -2.29
CA VAL A 101 -3.61 -6.77 -1.48
C VAL A 101 -2.41 -6.30 -2.31
N GLY A 102 -1.92 -7.14 -3.22
CA GLY A 102 -0.82 -6.82 -4.13
C GLY A 102 -1.19 -5.69 -5.09
N VAL A 103 -2.35 -5.75 -5.73
CA VAL A 103 -2.87 -4.69 -6.61
C VAL A 103 -3.08 -3.40 -5.85
N ASP A 104 -3.73 -3.45 -4.68
CA ASP A 104 -3.97 -2.30 -3.82
C ASP A 104 -2.68 -1.52 -3.49
N ARG A 105 -1.65 -2.25 -3.05
CA ARG A 105 -0.35 -1.66 -2.71
C ARG A 105 0.42 -1.22 -3.94
N ALA A 106 0.37 -1.95 -5.05
CA ALA A 106 0.99 -1.54 -6.31
C ALA A 106 0.38 -0.23 -6.84
N LEU A 107 -0.93 0.00 -6.65
CA LEU A 107 -1.60 1.25 -6.99
C LEU A 107 -1.33 2.40 -6.01
N GLY A 108 -0.69 2.11 -4.87
CA GLY A 108 -0.30 3.11 -3.88
C GLY A 108 -1.37 3.39 -2.82
N TYR A 109 -2.39 2.53 -2.69
CA TYR A 109 -3.40 2.67 -1.66
C TYR A 109 -2.87 2.31 -0.27
N GLY A 110 -2.20 1.16 -0.13
CA GLY A 110 -1.41 0.78 1.04
C GLY A 110 -2.16 0.79 2.38
N LEU A 111 -1.46 0.42 3.47
CA LEU A 111 -2.03 0.52 4.82
C LEU A 111 -2.38 1.96 5.18
N LYS A 112 -3.57 2.12 5.76
CA LYS A 112 -4.20 3.40 6.10
C LYS A 112 -3.79 3.88 7.49
N LEU A 113 -3.51 5.17 7.58
CA LEU A 113 -3.26 5.88 8.83
C LEU A 113 -4.57 6.43 9.40
N PRO A 114 -4.66 6.70 10.73
CA PRO A 114 -5.88 7.21 11.36
C PRO A 114 -6.37 8.58 10.85
N GLY A 115 -5.52 9.32 10.12
CA GLY A 115 -5.81 10.66 9.59
C GLY A 115 -6.73 10.72 8.37
N GLY A 116 -7.31 9.59 7.93
CA GLY A 116 -8.24 9.50 6.81
C GLY A 116 -7.73 8.65 5.65
N PHE A 117 -8.62 8.31 4.72
CA PHE A 117 -8.35 7.32 3.65
C PHE A 117 -7.16 7.65 2.74
N THR A 118 -6.86 8.94 2.56
CA THR A 118 -5.76 9.42 1.70
C THR A 118 -4.39 9.32 2.36
N HIS A 119 -4.31 9.10 3.68
CA HIS A 119 -3.05 9.01 4.41
C HIS A 119 -2.63 7.55 4.55
N THR A 120 -1.49 7.20 3.97
CA THR A 120 -1.02 5.82 3.88
C THR A 120 0.45 5.75 4.27
N HIS A 121 0.94 4.54 4.59
CA HIS A 121 2.38 4.33 4.82
C HIS A 121 3.25 4.59 3.58
N LEU A 122 2.66 4.58 2.38
CA LEU A 122 3.31 4.91 1.10
C LEU A 122 3.23 6.40 0.74
N GLY A 123 2.69 7.23 1.64
CA GLY A 123 2.45 8.64 1.43
C GLY A 123 0.98 9.01 1.22
N VAL A 124 0.74 10.22 0.73
CA VAL A 124 -0.62 10.76 0.56
C VAL A 124 -1.11 10.55 -0.87
N ILE A 125 -2.27 9.89 -1.01
CA ILE A 125 -2.93 9.65 -2.31
C ILE A 125 -3.32 11.00 -2.96
N GLY A 126 -3.03 11.15 -4.25
CA GLY A 126 -3.50 12.29 -5.06
C GLY A 126 -2.63 13.57 -5.03
N ARG A 127 -1.51 13.60 -4.30
CA ARG A 127 -0.59 14.76 -4.37
C ARG A 127 0.44 14.62 -5.50
N VAL A 128 0.12 15.18 -6.67
CA VAL A 128 1.14 15.69 -7.61
C VAL A 128 1.60 17.04 -7.07
N HIS A 129 2.73 17.10 -6.37
CA HIS A 129 3.30 18.40 -5.99
C HIS A 129 3.99 19.04 -7.19
N GLY A 130 3.23 19.84 -7.93
CA GLY A 130 3.75 21.12 -8.38
C GLY A 130 3.77 22.08 -7.19
N ARG A 131 4.94 22.26 -6.57
CA ARG A 131 5.27 23.48 -5.84
C ARG A 131 6.70 23.86 -6.18
N ASP A 132 6.77 24.77 -7.15
CA ASP A 132 7.76 25.83 -7.29
C ASP A 132 8.65 26.01 -6.06
N HIS A 133 9.93 25.66 -6.20
CA HIS A 133 10.98 26.42 -5.53
C HIS A 133 11.38 27.58 -6.44
N ARG A 134 10.55 28.63 -6.41
CA ARG A 134 10.98 29.97 -6.83
C ARG A 134 12.12 30.42 -5.91
N HIS A 135 13.25 30.73 -6.55
CA HIS A 135 14.18 31.79 -6.20
C HIS A 135 14.35 32.11 -4.70
N SER A 136 15.29 31.41 -4.06
CA SER A 136 16.07 32.02 -2.98
C SER A 136 17.24 32.74 -3.64
N SER A 137 17.06 34.04 -3.86
CA SER A 137 18.06 34.97 -4.36
C SER A 137 19.39 34.80 -3.64
N GLY A 138 20.45 34.65 -4.44
CA GLY A 138 21.81 34.66 -3.96
C GLY A 138 22.23 36.04 -3.43
N GLY A 139 23.29 36.00 -2.62
CA GLY A 139 24.24 37.09 -2.53
C GLY A 139 24.02 38.09 -1.40
N GLN A 140 24.36 37.69 -0.17
CA GLN A 140 24.87 38.67 0.79
C GLN A 140 26.13 38.13 1.48
N ARG A 141 27.21 38.07 0.70
CA ARG A 141 28.58 38.01 1.21
C ARG A 141 29.18 39.42 1.14
N ARG A 142 29.77 39.82 2.27
CA ARG A 142 30.88 40.77 2.43
C ARG A 142 30.63 42.24 2.04
N ARG A 143 30.60 43.10 3.07
CA ARG A 143 31.57 44.19 3.20
C ARG A 143 31.86 44.49 4.67
N LEU A 144 33.04 44.05 5.10
CA LEU A 144 33.78 44.63 6.20
C LEU A 144 34.28 46.03 5.79
N SER A 145 34.63 46.83 6.80
CA SER A 145 35.43 48.07 6.75
C SER A 145 34.69 49.36 6.42
N VAL A 146 34.42 50.17 7.47
CA VAL A 146 34.77 51.60 7.67
C VAL A 146 34.39 51.90 9.14
N ASP A 147 35.27 51.68 10.13
CA ASP A 147 36.18 52.66 10.76
C ASP A 147 35.64 54.11 10.96
N ARG A 148 35.97 54.66 12.13
CA ARG A 148 36.03 56.09 12.52
C ARG A 148 34.79 56.80 13.11
N SER A 149 34.88 56.90 14.44
CA SER A 149 35.03 58.14 15.22
C SER A 149 33.88 59.15 15.30
N ARG A 150 33.43 59.36 16.56
CA ARG A 150 33.04 60.61 17.25
C ARG A 150 32.12 60.17 18.42
N GLY A 151 32.37 60.45 19.69
CA GLY A 151 33.00 61.62 20.30
C GLY A 151 31.91 62.62 20.70
N HIS A 152 31.81 62.91 22.02
CA HIS A 152 30.93 63.90 22.68
C HIS A 152 29.43 63.54 22.73
N ARG A 153 28.70 63.64 23.84
CA ARG A 153 28.85 64.27 25.17
C ARG A 153 27.91 63.57 26.14
#